data_AF-A0A6B8RE98-F1
#
_entry.id   AF-A0A6B8RE98-F1
#
_cell.length_a   1.000
_cell.length_b   1.000
_cell.length_c   1.000
_cell.angle_alpha   90.00
_cell.angle_beta   90.00
_cell.angle_gamma   90.00
#
_symmetry.space_group_name_H-M   'P 1'
#
loop_
_entity.id
_entity.type
_entity.pdbx_description
1 polymer ?
#
loop_
_entity_poly.entity_id
_entity_poly.type
_entity_poly.pdbx_seq_one_letter_code
_entity_poly.pdbx_strand_id
1 'polypeptide(L)'
;MNKYTCPCCGYRAFDEEPSGTFDICDICYWEDDNLMNENPDYWGGANGVCLRQAQRNFIKFGVSEKNYLNNVDKYDYEKDPLWKPVWENEVVLNKKKLAEIHIKGNVIDGRFKESIHINDFLDAFTEFLEAKGWAFGGEIKQAITQINKD
;
A
#
# COMPACT_ATOMS: atom_id res chain seq x y z
N MET A 1 -1.13 23.99 17.40
CA MET A 1 -1.91 23.68 16.18
C MET A 1 -1.99 22.18 16.07
N ASN A 2 -3.17 21.63 15.76
CA ASN A 2 -3.29 20.20 15.47
C ASN A 2 -2.77 19.97 14.06
N LYS A 3 -1.87 18.99 13.90
CA LYS A 3 -1.40 18.52 12.60
C LYS A 3 -2.48 17.66 11.94
N TYR A 4 -2.50 17.62 10.61
CA TYR A 4 -3.46 16.84 9.83
C TYR A 4 -2.85 15.52 9.34
N THR A 5 -3.72 14.51 9.20
CA THR A 5 -3.36 13.13 8.88
C THR A 5 -2.97 12.97 7.41
N CYS A 6 -1.77 12.46 7.16
CA CYS A 6 -1.37 12.10 5.80
C CYS A 6 -2.21 10.91 5.27
N PRO A 7 -2.77 11.00 4.07
CA PRO A 7 -3.60 9.92 3.51
C PRO A 7 -2.79 8.65 3.24
N CYS A 8 -1.49 8.77 2.93
CA CYS A 8 -0.59 7.64 2.70
C CYS A 8 -0.18 6.95 4.00
N CYS A 9 0.42 7.68 4.95
CA CYS A 9 1.05 7.04 6.10
C CYS A 9 0.19 7.04 7.37
N GLY A 10 -0.89 7.82 7.42
CA GLY A 10 -1.80 7.90 8.57
C GLY A 10 -1.22 8.56 9.83
N TYR A 11 -0.06 9.19 9.73
CA TYR A 11 0.48 10.02 10.80
C TYR A 11 0.11 11.48 10.57
N ARG A 12 0.01 12.25 11.65
CA ARG A 12 -0.29 13.69 11.59
C ARG A 12 0.96 14.49 11.24
N ALA A 13 1.15 14.76 9.96
CA ALA A 13 2.35 15.40 9.41
C ALA A 13 2.12 16.81 8.85
N PHE A 14 0.92 17.09 8.35
CA PHE A 14 0.63 18.33 7.61
C PHE A 14 0.18 19.46 8.53
N ASP A 15 0.54 20.70 8.18
CA ASP A 15 0.06 21.91 8.87
C ASP A 15 -1.31 22.38 8.39
N GLU A 16 -1.69 21.99 7.17
CA GLU A 16 -2.97 22.29 6.53
C GLU A 16 -3.77 21.00 6.27
N GLU A 17 -5.08 21.14 6.11
CA GLU A 17 -5.98 20.01 5.89
C GLU A 17 -5.81 19.44 4.48
N PRO A 18 -5.40 18.17 4.31
CA PRO A 18 -5.41 17.50 3.02
C PRO A 18 -6.85 17.23 2.57
N SER A 19 -7.16 17.12 1.27
CA SER A 19 -6.22 16.96 0.15
C SER A 19 -6.05 18.22 -0.68
N GLY A 20 -4.87 18.38 -1.28
CA GLY A 20 -4.54 19.42 -2.25
C GLY A 20 -3.67 20.55 -1.70
N THR A 21 -2.94 20.30 -0.60
CA THR A 21 -1.93 21.27 -0.12
C THR A 21 -0.66 21.24 -0.97
N PHE A 22 -0.44 20.16 -1.73
CA PHE A 22 0.80 19.88 -2.46
C PHE A 22 2.05 19.78 -1.58
N ASP A 23 1.87 19.69 -0.26
CA ASP A 23 2.96 19.46 0.67
C ASP A 23 3.45 18.02 0.59
N ILE A 24 4.75 17.83 0.78
CA ILE A 24 5.35 16.50 0.88
C ILE A 24 5.36 16.08 2.34
N CYS A 25 4.79 14.91 2.65
CA CYS A 25 4.81 14.37 3.99
C CYS A 25 6.25 14.01 4.40
N ASP A 26 6.77 14.66 5.44
CA ASP A 26 8.12 14.41 5.99
C ASP A 26 8.37 12.99 6.54
N ILE A 27 7.32 12.16 6.61
CA ILE A 27 7.39 10.79 7.15
C ILE A 27 7.55 9.79 6.02
N CYS A 28 6.64 9.85 5.04
CA CYS A 28 6.57 8.86 3.99
C CYS A 28 6.93 9.39 2.62
N TYR A 29 7.14 10.69 2.45
CA TYR A 29 7.41 11.35 1.17
C TYR A 29 6.28 11.24 0.14
N TRP A 30 5.04 11.14 0.62
CA TRP A 30 3.86 11.31 -0.23
C TRP A 30 3.57 12.80 -0.42
N GLU A 31 3.47 13.26 -1.66
CA GLU A 31 2.97 14.60 -1.99
C GLU A 31 1.43 14.61 -1.95
N ASP A 32 0.86 15.59 -1.22
CA ASP A 32 -0.57 15.77 -1.03
C ASP A 32 -1.28 16.34 -2.28
N ASP A 33 -1.36 15.51 -3.32
CA ASP A 33 -2.07 15.82 -4.55
C ASP A 33 -3.55 15.42 -4.45
N ASN A 34 -4.45 16.37 -4.73
CA ASN A 34 -5.89 16.16 -4.62
C ASN A 34 -6.41 15.10 -5.60
N LEU A 35 -5.92 15.07 -6.84
CA LEU A 35 -6.38 14.11 -7.84
C LEU A 35 -6.00 12.68 -7.44
N MET A 36 -4.77 12.48 -6.96
CA MET A 36 -4.26 11.18 -6.52
C MET A 36 -4.91 10.70 -5.23
N ASN A 37 -5.22 11.62 -4.31
CA ASN A 37 -5.91 11.26 -3.07
C ASN A 37 -7.37 10.90 -3.30
N GLU A 38 -8.07 11.63 -4.18
CA GLU A 38 -9.47 11.34 -4.55
C GLU A 38 -9.60 10.09 -5.44
N ASN A 39 -8.55 9.74 -6.19
CA ASN A 39 -8.51 8.57 -7.06
C ASN A 39 -7.34 7.64 -6.68
N PRO A 40 -7.51 6.76 -5.67
CA PRO A 40 -6.39 6.01 -5.08
C PRO A 40 -5.63 5.06 -6.01
N ASP A 41 -6.19 4.78 -7.20
CA ASP A 41 -5.61 3.93 -8.25
C ASP A 41 -5.09 4.73 -9.45
N TYR A 42 -5.05 6.07 -9.37
CA TYR A 42 -4.47 6.92 -10.41
C TYR A 42 -2.94 6.88 -10.36
N TRP A 43 -2.33 6.57 -11.51
CA TRP A 43 -0.88 6.45 -11.68
C TRP A 43 -0.31 7.59 -12.52
N GLY A 44 0.94 7.98 -12.25
CA GLY A 44 1.70 8.92 -13.09
C GLY A 44 1.36 10.40 -12.87
N GLY A 45 0.96 10.77 -11.65
CA GLY A 45 0.75 12.14 -11.21
C GLY A 45 1.98 12.72 -10.50
N ALA A 46 1.76 13.51 -9.45
CA ALA A 46 2.81 14.06 -8.59
C ALA A 46 3.71 12.98 -7.97
N ASN A 47 3.12 11.85 -7.60
CA ASN A 47 3.82 10.70 -7.04
C ASN A 47 4.04 9.61 -8.12
N GLY A 48 5.14 8.85 -8.02
CA GLY A 48 5.50 7.80 -8.97
C GLY A 48 4.59 6.57 -8.89
N VAL A 49 3.91 6.37 -7.76
CA VAL A 49 2.93 5.30 -7.53
C VAL A 49 1.57 5.88 -7.13
N CYS A 50 0.48 5.13 -7.32
CA CYS A 50 -0.84 5.55 -6.82
C CYS A 50 -0.93 5.48 -5.29
N LEU A 51 -1.90 6.18 -4.68
CA LEU A 51 -2.07 6.22 -3.21
C LEU A 51 -2.21 4.81 -2.61
N ARG A 52 -2.96 3.91 -3.26
CA ARG A 52 -3.11 2.53 -2.77
C ARG A 52 -1.77 1.81 -2.66
N GLN A 53 -0.92 1.95 -3.67
CA GLN A 53 0.39 1.34 -3.67
C GLN A 53 1.32 2.05 -2.66
N ALA A 54 1.24 3.37 -2.54
CA ALA A 54 1.98 4.13 -1.54
C ALA A 54 1.65 3.69 -0.10
N GLN A 55 0.38 3.44 0.22
CA GLN A 55 -0.02 2.91 1.53
C GLN A 55 0.58 1.52 1.80
N ARG A 56 0.62 0.63 0.80
CA ARG A 56 1.27 -0.68 0.92
C ARG A 56 2.77 -0.55 1.14
N ASN A 57 3.41 0.31 0.36
CA ASN A 57 4.83 0.60 0.48
C ASN A 57 5.12 1.15 1.87
N PHE A 58 4.31 2.06 2.40
CA PHE A 58 4.50 2.60 3.74
C PHE A 58 4.36 1.53 4.82
N ILE A 59 3.32 0.69 4.75
CA ILE A 59 3.13 -0.42 5.71
C ILE A 59 4.33 -1.37 5.72
N LYS A 60 4.95 -1.60 4.56
CA LYS A 60 6.06 -2.54 4.42
C LYS A 60 7.44 -1.93 4.68
N PHE A 61 7.66 -0.71 4.21
CA PHE A 61 8.98 -0.07 4.08
C PHE A 61 9.12 1.22 4.87
N GLY A 62 8.02 1.81 5.36
CA GLY A 62 8.02 3.10 6.05
C GLY A 62 8.06 4.31 5.12
N VAL A 63 8.00 4.12 3.79
CA VAL A 63 7.98 5.20 2.79
C VAL A 63 6.96 4.91 1.68
N SER A 64 6.45 5.96 1.03
CA SER A 64 5.48 5.87 -0.08
C SER A 64 6.09 5.18 -1.31
N GLU A 65 7.37 5.37 -1.55
CA GLU A 65 8.10 4.87 -2.72
C GLU A 65 9.50 4.35 -2.35
N LYS A 66 9.97 3.32 -3.06
CA LYS A 66 11.23 2.62 -2.76
C LYS A 66 12.47 3.51 -2.95
N ASN A 67 12.38 4.56 -3.77
CA ASN A 67 13.47 5.53 -3.94
C ASN A 67 13.76 6.32 -2.66
N TYR A 68 12.82 6.40 -1.70
CA TYR A 68 12.99 7.08 -0.42
C TYR A 68 13.47 6.19 0.73
N LEU A 69 13.85 4.93 0.48
CA LEU A 69 14.28 4.00 1.54
C LEU A 69 15.43 4.51 2.41
N ASN A 70 16.28 5.39 1.88
CA ASN A 70 17.41 5.98 2.62
C ASN A 70 17.01 7.19 3.47
N ASN A 71 15.74 7.59 3.43
CA ASN A 71 15.20 8.79 4.07
C ASN A 71 14.23 8.47 5.22
N VAL A 72 14.23 7.22 5.71
CA VAL A 72 13.37 6.81 6.81
C VAL A 72 13.85 7.45 8.11
N ASP A 73 13.30 8.62 8.42
CA ASP A 73 13.55 9.31 9.67
C ASP A 73 12.67 8.75 10.81
N LYS A 74 13.21 8.78 12.03
CA LYS A 74 12.51 8.38 13.25
C LYS A 74 12.09 9.62 14.04
N TYR A 75 11.04 10.27 13.57
CA TYR A 75 10.40 11.34 14.33
C TYR A 75 9.23 10.78 15.16
N ASP A 76 8.94 11.45 16.27
CA ASP A 76 7.79 11.13 17.15
C ASP A 76 6.52 11.81 16.62
N TYR A 77 5.94 11.24 15.55
CA TYR A 77 4.66 11.71 15.03
C TYR A 77 3.50 10.93 15.64
N GLU A 78 2.40 11.64 15.90
CA GLU A 78 1.16 11.01 16.39
C GLU A 78 0.47 10.26 15.24
N LYS A 79 0.24 8.96 15.42
CA LYS A 79 -0.57 8.14 14.51
C LYS A 79 -2.05 8.44 14.70
N ASP A 80 -2.77 8.67 13.61
CA ASP A 80 -4.23 8.80 13.65
C ASP A 80 -4.88 7.41 13.85
N PRO A 81 -5.60 7.16 14.95
CA PRO A 81 -6.24 5.87 15.21
C PRO A 81 -7.42 5.60 14.25
N LEU A 82 -7.94 6.62 13.58
CA LEU A 82 -9.02 6.49 12.60
C LEU A 82 -8.50 6.23 11.18
N TRP A 83 -7.19 6.38 10.95
CA TRP A 83 -6.63 6.11 9.63
C TRP A 83 -6.74 4.63 9.30
N LYS A 84 -7.19 4.37 8.06
CA LYS A 84 -7.32 3.04 7.48
C LYS A 84 -6.83 3.06 6.03
N PRO A 85 -6.21 1.97 5.56
CA PRO A 85 -5.90 1.85 4.15
C PRO A 85 -7.15 1.93 3.28
N VAL A 86 -6.99 2.38 2.03
CA VAL A 86 -8.11 2.62 1.11
C VAL A 86 -8.97 1.37 0.89
N TRP A 87 -8.36 0.18 0.87
CA TRP A 87 -9.09 -1.09 0.69
C TRP A 87 -9.97 -1.48 1.89
N GLU A 88 -9.79 -0.87 3.06
CA GLU A 88 -10.66 -1.09 4.22
C GLU A 88 -11.84 -0.11 4.26
N ASN A 89 -11.70 1.06 3.62
CA ASN A 89 -12.74 2.09 3.57
C ASN A 89 -13.66 1.97 2.35
N GLU A 90 -13.21 1.26 1.31
CA GLU A 90 -13.98 1.06 0.08
C GLU A 90 -15.15 0.12 0.32
N VAL A 91 -16.30 0.72 0.63
CA VAL A 91 -17.62 0.09 0.63
C VAL A 91 -17.78 -0.70 -0.67
N VAL A 92 -17.68 -2.02 -0.57
CA VAL A 92 -18.14 -3.05 -1.53
C VAL A 92 -18.28 -2.47 -2.94
N LEU A 93 -17.14 -2.23 -3.59
CA LEU A 93 -17.08 -1.88 -5.01
C LEU A 93 -18.07 -2.76 -5.78
N ASN A 94 -18.80 -2.18 -6.74
CA ASN A 94 -19.81 -2.91 -7.52
C ASN A 94 -19.18 -4.20 -8.08
N LYS A 95 -19.48 -5.33 -7.44
CA LYS A 95 -18.85 -6.64 -7.69
C LYS A 95 -18.91 -7.04 -9.16
N LYS A 96 -19.84 -6.47 -9.94
CA LYS A 96 -19.99 -6.73 -11.38
C LYS A 96 -18.84 -6.22 -12.25
N LYS A 97 -17.96 -5.34 -11.75
CA LYS A 97 -16.87 -4.74 -12.54
C LYS A 97 -15.46 -5.19 -12.13
N LEU A 98 -15.33 -6.00 -11.08
CA LEU A 98 -14.03 -6.45 -10.60
C LEU A 98 -13.77 -7.89 -11.03
N ALA A 99 -12.55 -8.15 -11.49
CA ALA A 99 -12.06 -9.51 -11.62
C ALA A 99 -11.62 -10.01 -10.23
N GLU A 100 -12.30 -11.04 -9.72
CA GLU A 100 -11.90 -11.70 -8.49
C GLU A 100 -10.82 -12.75 -8.81
N ILE A 101 -9.70 -12.70 -8.11
CA ILE A 101 -8.56 -13.60 -8.31
C ILE A 101 -8.49 -14.56 -7.12
N HIS A 102 -8.68 -15.86 -7.39
CA HIS A 102 -8.48 -16.93 -6.42
C HIS A 102 -7.26 -17.76 -6.81
N ILE A 103 -6.22 -17.73 -5.99
CA ILE A 103 -5.02 -18.55 -6.19
C ILE A 103 -5.12 -19.74 -5.23
N LYS A 104 -5.46 -20.93 -5.76
CA LYS A 104 -5.48 -22.19 -5.01
C LYS A 104 -4.37 -23.11 -5.53
N GLY A 105 -3.37 -23.35 -4.69
CA GLY A 105 -2.26 -24.24 -5.02
C GLY A 105 -0.99 -23.87 -4.28
N ASN A 106 0.10 -24.53 -4.63
CA ASN A 106 1.43 -24.24 -4.10
C ASN A 106 2.23 -23.46 -5.15
N VAL A 107 3.01 -22.48 -4.71
CA VAL A 107 4.01 -21.83 -5.56
C VAL A 107 5.37 -22.44 -5.21
N ILE A 108 6.06 -22.96 -6.22
CA ILE A 108 7.30 -23.74 -6.07
C ILE A 108 8.42 -23.02 -6.81
N ASP A 109 9.59 -22.90 -6.20
CA ASP A 109 10.80 -22.42 -6.88
C ASP A 109 11.15 -23.37 -8.05
N GLY A 110 11.48 -22.84 -9.23
CA GLY A 110 11.86 -23.61 -10.41
C GLY A 110 13.11 -24.50 -10.24
N ARG A 111 13.86 -24.30 -9.16
CA ARG A 111 14.94 -25.22 -8.73
C ARG A 111 14.41 -26.44 -7.97
N PHE A 112 13.10 -26.55 -7.75
CA PHE A 112 12.37 -27.59 -7.01
C PHE A 112 12.93 -27.87 -5.61
N LYS A 113 13.56 -26.86 -4.98
CA LYS A 113 14.19 -27.06 -3.67
C LYS A 113 13.16 -27.03 -2.56
N GLU A 114 12.29 -26.01 -2.53
CA GLU A 114 11.34 -25.79 -1.43
C GLU A 114 10.10 -24.98 -1.89
N SER A 115 9.06 -24.94 -1.05
CA SER A 115 7.95 -23.98 -1.19
C SER A 115 8.47 -22.56 -1.00
N ILE A 116 8.00 -21.60 -1.79
CA ILE A 116 8.37 -20.19 -1.56
C ILE A 116 7.71 -19.66 -0.29
N HIS A 117 8.39 -18.73 0.40
CA HIS A 117 7.80 -18.04 1.52
C HIS A 117 6.73 -17.05 1.02
N ILE A 118 5.64 -16.86 1.77
CA ILE A 118 4.54 -16.00 1.33
C ILE A 118 5.01 -14.56 1.07
N ASN A 119 5.92 -14.03 1.89
CA ASN A 119 6.43 -12.67 1.70
C ASN A 119 7.19 -12.54 0.38
N ASP A 120 7.97 -13.55 -0.04
CA ASP A 120 8.68 -13.52 -1.32
C ASP A 120 7.70 -13.51 -2.50
N PHE A 121 6.60 -14.28 -2.39
CA PHE A 121 5.51 -14.23 -3.37
C PHE A 121 4.89 -12.84 -3.45
N LEU A 122 4.56 -12.25 -2.29
CA LEU A 122 3.94 -10.93 -2.21
C LEU A 122 4.84 -9.85 -2.79
N ASP A 123 6.15 -9.97 -2.60
CA ASP A 123 7.14 -9.05 -3.12
C ASP A 123 7.18 -9.11 -4.64
N ALA A 124 7.33 -10.31 -5.21
CA ALA A 124 7.30 -10.52 -6.65
C ALA A 124 5.95 -10.12 -7.28
N PHE A 125 4.84 -10.40 -6.60
CA PHE A 125 3.51 -10.00 -7.06
C PHE A 125 3.35 -8.48 -7.06
N THR A 126 3.83 -7.81 -6.01
CA THR A 126 3.79 -6.35 -5.91
C THR A 126 4.66 -5.70 -6.98
N GLU A 127 5.88 -6.20 -7.19
CA GLU A 127 6.76 -5.73 -8.28
C GLU A 127 6.13 -5.93 -9.66
N PHE A 128 5.45 -7.05 -9.89
CA PHE A 128 4.71 -7.29 -11.12
C PHE A 128 3.61 -6.25 -11.33
N LEU A 129 2.83 -5.94 -10.29
CA LEU A 129 1.76 -4.94 -10.36
C LEU A 129 2.33 -3.54 -10.63
N GLU A 130 3.35 -3.13 -9.88
CA GLU A 130 4.04 -1.85 -10.04
C GLU A 130 4.58 -1.69 -11.47
N ALA A 131 5.24 -2.71 -12.02
CA ALA A 131 5.78 -2.70 -13.38
C ALA A 131 4.70 -2.58 -14.48
N LYS A 132 3.42 -2.82 -14.15
CA LYS A 132 2.28 -2.63 -15.03
C LYS A 132 1.49 -1.35 -14.75
N GLY A 133 1.86 -0.59 -13.72
CA GLY A 133 1.05 0.52 -13.22
C GLY A 133 -0.30 0.04 -12.70
N TRP A 134 -0.33 -1.13 -12.07
CA TRP A 134 -1.53 -1.73 -11.48
C TRP A 134 -1.43 -1.68 -9.96
N ALA A 135 -2.58 -1.61 -9.29
CA ALA A 135 -2.68 -1.72 -7.84
C ALA A 135 -3.65 -2.83 -7.46
N PHE A 136 -3.38 -3.54 -6.36
CA PHE A 136 -4.28 -4.57 -5.85
C PHE A 136 -5.29 -3.99 -4.87
N GLY A 137 -6.56 -3.93 -5.29
CA GLY A 137 -7.68 -3.31 -4.59
C GLY A 137 -8.24 -4.05 -3.37
N GLY A 138 -7.62 -5.15 -2.92
CA GLY A 138 -8.12 -5.95 -1.80
C GLY A 138 -7.09 -6.22 -0.72
N GLU A 139 -7.53 -6.79 0.40
CA GLU A 139 -6.61 -7.34 1.40
C GLU A 139 -5.98 -8.64 0.88
N ILE A 140 -4.67 -8.85 1.09
CA ILE A 140 -4.03 -10.13 0.78
C ILE A 140 -3.93 -10.93 2.07
N LYS A 141 -4.69 -12.03 2.16
CA LYS A 141 -4.71 -12.92 3.33
C LYS A 141 -3.96 -14.20 3.02
N GLN A 142 -3.00 -14.55 3.87
CA GLN A 142 -2.46 -15.90 3.88
C GLN A 142 -3.46 -16.83 4.58
N ALA A 143 -4.00 -17.79 3.85
CA ALA A 143 -4.73 -18.89 4.46
C ALA A 143 -3.71 -19.93 4.95
N ILE A 144 -3.46 -20.01 6.26
CA ILE A 144 -2.72 -21.14 6.84
C ILE A 144 -3.62 -22.36 6.74
N THR A 145 -3.29 -23.29 5.85
CA THR A 145 -3.95 -24.60 5.87
C THR A 145 -3.28 -25.40 6.97
N GLN A 146 -4.00 -25.71 8.05
CA GLN A 146 -3.55 -26.71 9.01
C GLN A 146 -3.40 -28.02 8.24
N ILE A 147 -2.15 -28.43 8.00
CA ILE A 147 -1.86 -29.79 7.56
C ILE A 147 -2.19 -30.65 8.76
N ASN A 148 -3.36 -31.29 8.75
CA ASN A 148 -3.62 -32.41 9.63
C ASN A 148 -2.50 -33.42 9.35
N LYS A 149 -1.62 -33.60 10.34
CA LYS A 149 -0.67 -34.70 10.33
C LYS A 149 -1.49 -35.96 10.58
N ASP A 150 -1.85 -36.64 9.49
CA ASP A 150 -2.27 -38.04 9.54
C ASP A 150 -1.08 -38.93 9.95
#